data_AF-A0A959CRR2-F1
#
_entry.id   AF-A0A959CRR2-F1
#
_cell.length_a   1.000
_cell.length_b   1.000
_cell.length_c   1.000
_cell.angle_alpha   90.00
_cell.angle_beta   90.00
_cell.angle_gamma   90.00
#
_symmetry.space_group_name_H-M   'P 1'
#
loop_
_entity.id
_entity.type
_entity.pdbx_description
1 polymer ?
#
loop_
_entity_poly.entity_id
_entity_poly.type
_entity_poly.pdbx_seq_one_letter_code
_entity_poly.pdbx_strand_id
1 'polypeptide(L)'
;MQRTLLIIISSFFLLLTNAHAQYESVFPNLDGPALLQALRANYSPNQVLPFANSRDTLFSRVDAHNDSLTGVYSGYTIYLDPTQDPTQDAFAKGINTEHTYPRAFG
;
A
#
# COMPACT_ATOMS: atom_id res chain seq x y z
N MET A 1 -23.51 5.00 45.30
CA MET A 1 -24.41 4.15 44.49
C MET A 1 -24.41 4.52 43.00
N GLN A 2 -24.71 5.76 42.62
CA GLN A 2 -24.88 6.15 41.21
C GLN A 2 -23.62 5.95 40.32
N ARG A 3 -22.41 6.23 40.84
CA ARG A 3 -21.15 5.98 40.13
C ARG A 3 -20.87 4.48 39.91
N THR A 4 -21.11 3.67 40.94
CA THR A 4 -20.93 2.21 40.88
C THR A 4 -21.89 1.59 39.88
N LEU A 5 -23.15 2.06 39.84
CA LEU A 5 -24.15 1.62 38.88
C LEU A 5 -23.76 1.96 37.43
N LEU A 6 -23.24 3.17 37.19
CA LEU A 6 -22.77 3.57 35.86
C LEU A 6 -21.58 2.73 35.37
N ILE A 7 -20.65 2.38 36.26
CA ILE A 7 -19.53 1.50 35.91
C ILE A 7 -20.03 0.11 35.54
N ILE A 8 -20.98 -0.46 36.30
CA ILE A 8 -21.55 -1.79 36.02
C ILE A 8 -22.28 -1.80 34.68
N ILE A 9 -23.06 -0.75 34.37
CA ILE A 9 -23.76 -0.63 33.09
C ILE A 9 -22.76 -0.51 31.93
N SER A 10 -21.71 0.31 32.09
CA SER A 10 -20.66 0.46 31.07
C SER A 10 -19.91 -0.85 30.81
N SER A 11 -19.53 -1.57 31.88
CA SER A 11 -18.88 -2.87 31.77
C SER A 11 -19.80 -3.93 31.14
N PHE A 12 -21.10 -3.89 31.42
CA PHE A 12 -22.07 -4.77 30.77
C PHE A 12 -22.21 -4.47 29.28
N PHE A 13 -22.22 -3.20 28.88
CA PHE A 13 -22.22 -2.80 27.46
C PHE A 13 -20.95 -3.21 26.72
N LEU A 14 -19.78 -3.16 27.38
CA LEU A 14 -18.51 -3.64 26.84
C LEU A 14 -18.47 -5.17 26.66
N LEU A 15 -19.26 -5.92 27.43
CA LEU A 15 -19.40 -7.38 27.27
C LEU A 15 -20.40 -7.78 26.17
N LEU A 16 -21.22 -6.84 25.69
CA LEU A 16 -22.18 -7.05 24.61
C LEU A 16 -21.60 -6.75 23.21
N THR A 17 -20.39 -6.20 23.13
CA THR A 17 -19.72 -5.95 21.85
C THR A 17 -18.90 -7.18 21.44
N ASN A 18 -19.25 -7.79 20.31
CA ASN A 18 -18.39 -8.79 19.68
C ASN A 18 -17.17 -8.08 19.10
N ALA A 19 -16.03 -8.14 19.79
CA ALA A 19 -14.76 -7.75 19.23
C ALA A 19 -14.35 -8.78 18.17
N HIS A 20 -14.67 -8.52 16.90
CA HIS A 20 -14.15 -9.32 15.80
C HIS A 20 -12.65 -9.03 15.64
N ALA A 21 -11.80 -10.04 15.82
CA ALA A 21 -10.41 -9.95 15.42
C ALA A 21 -10.36 -9.65 13.90
N GLN A 22 -9.39 -8.82 13.46
CA GLN A 22 -9.26 -8.33 12.08
C GLN A 22 -8.83 -9.40 11.06
N TYR A 23 -9.14 -10.67 11.30
CA TYR A 23 -8.83 -11.73 10.36
C TYR A 23 -10.05 -12.03 9.49
N GLU A 24 -10.02 -11.50 8.27
CA GLU A 24 -10.88 -11.94 7.18
C GLU A 24 -10.06 -12.90 6.31
N SER A 25 -10.52 -14.14 6.19
CA SER A 25 -9.84 -15.12 5.34
C SER A 25 -10.09 -14.79 3.87
N VAL A 26 -9.01 -14.65 3.10
CA VAL A 26 -9.07 -14.44 1.64
C VAL A 26 -9.74 -15.62 0.93
N PHE A 27 -9.62 -16.83 1.48
CA PHE A 27 -10.35 -18.03 1.05
C PHE A 27 -10.75 -18.87 2.27
N PRO A 28 -11.97 -18.70 2.83
CA PRO A 28 -12.36 -19.22 4.14
C PRO A 28 -12.24 -20.73 4.34
N ASN A 29 -12.21 -21.50 3.24
CA ASN A 29 -12.21 -22.97 3.26
C ASN A 29 -10.90 -23.57 2.75
N LEU A 30 -9.86 -22.75 2.52
CA LEU A 30 -8.58 -23.22 2.00
C LEU A 30 -7.47 -22.92 3.00
N ASP A 31 -6.56 -23.86 3.11
CA ASP A 31 -5.33 -23.75 3.89
C ASP A 31 -4.13 -24.35 3.13
N GLY A 32 -2.93 -24.09 3.66
CA GLY A 32 -1.70 -24.67 3.17
C GLY A 32 -1.48 -24.53 1.64
N PRO A 33 -1.10 -25.61 0.94
CA PRO A 33 -0.85 -25.58 -0.50
C PRO A 33 -2.06 -25.17 -1.36
N ALA A 34 -3.28 -25.57 -0.96
CA ALA A 34 -4.50 -25.25 -1.70
C ALA A 34 -4.79 -23.75 -1.66
N LEU A 35 -4.61 -23.14 -0.48
CA LEU A 35 -4.68 -21.69 -0.32
C LEU A 35 -3.62 -20.97 -1.17
N LEU A 36 -2.37 -21.45 -1.14
CA LEU A 36 -1.28 -20.85 -1.94
C LEU A 36 -1.58 -20.88 -3.45
N GLN A 37 -2.12 -21.99 -3.94
CA GLN A 37 -2.50 -22.12 -5.34
C GLN A 37 -3.63 -21.15 -5.70
N ALA A 38 -4.67 -21.06 -4.86
CA ALA A 38 -5.76 -20.13 -5.06
C ALA A 38 -5.29 -18.67 -5.04
N LEU A 39 -4.40 -18.30 -4.12
CA LEU A 39 -3.80 -16.97 -4.08
C LEU A 39 -3.05 -16.65 -5.36
N ARG A 40 -2.19 -17.56 -5.84
CA ARG A 40 -1.45 -17.37 -7.09
C ARG A 40 -2.38 -17.24 -8.30
N ALA A 41 -3.41 -18.07 -8.38
CA ALA A 41 -4.34 -18.05 -9.49
C ALA A 41 -5.19 -16.77 -9.55
N ASN A 42 -5.54 -16.19 -8.39
CA ASN A 42 -6.47 -15.06 -8.32
C ASN A 42 -5.79 -13.70 -8.14
N TYR A 43 -4.57 -13.65 -7.61
CA TYR A 43 -3.89 -12.39 -7.24
C TYR A 43 -2.52 -12.21 -7.90
N SER A 44 -2.05 -13.14 -8.74
CA SER A 44 -0.86 -12.87 -9.55
C SER A 44 -1.23 -12.01 -10.75
N PRO A 45 -0.44 -10.98 -11.08
CA PRO A 45 -0.63 -10.27 -12.33
C PRO A 45 -0.33 -11.19 -13.52
N ASN A 46 -1.09 -11.05 -14.61
CA ASN A 46 -0.85 -11.80 -15.85
C ASN A 46 0.49 -11.45 -16.51
N GLN A 47 1.02 -10.26 -16.21
CA GLN A 47 2.28 -9.76 -16.73
C GLN A 47 3.01 -8.98 -15.65
N VAL A 48 4.30 -9.26 -15.50
CA VAL A 48 5.22 -8.45 -14.70
C VAL A 48 5.88 -7.45 -15.64
N LEU A 49 5.80 -6.17 -15.31
CA LEU A 49 6.46 -5.12 -16.08
C LEU A 49 7.99 -5.24 -15.94
N PRO A 50 8.77 -5.02 -17.01
CA PRO A 50 10.21 -4.82 -16.89
C PRO A 50 10.55 -3.68 -15.93
N PHE A 51 11.76 -3.69 -15.38
CA PHE A 51 12.16 -2.73 -14.34
C PHE A 51 11.98 -1.27 -14.79
N ALA A 52 12.39 -0.89 -16.00
CA ALA A 52 12.20 0.46 -16.54
C ALA A 52 10.72 0.86 -16.54
N ASN A 53 9.89 0.08 -17.23
CA ASN A 53 8.45 0.34 -17.34
C ASN A 53 7.73 0.36 -15.99
N SER A 54 8.19 -0.44 -15.02
CA SER A 54 7.65 -0.45 -13.66
C SER A 54 7.86 0.89 -12.97
N ARG A 55 9.04 1.49 -13.11
CA ARG A 55 9.34 2.81 -12.52
C ARG A 55 8.59 3.93 -13.23
N ASP A 56 8.51 3.89 -14.56
CA ASP A 56 7.75 4.90 -15.31
C ASP A 56 6.27 4.86 -14.93
N THR A 57 5.72 3.66 -14.78
CA THR A 57 4.35 3.44 -14.30
C THR A 57 4.18 3.92 -12.85
N LEU A 58 5.14 3.61 -11.97
CA LEU A 58 5.13 4.05 -10.58
C LEU A 58 5.06 5.59 -10.53
N PHE A 59 5.96 6.29 -11.21
CA PHE A 59 6.03 7.75 -11.17
C PHE A 59 4.81 8.41 -11.80
N SER A 60 4.37 7.95 -12.97
CA SER A 60 3.30 8.63 -13.72
C SER A 60 1.87 8.26 -13.31
N ARG A 61 1.66 7.08 -12.69
CA ARG A 61 0.30 6.55 -12.44
C ARG A 61 0.01 6.20 -11.00
N VAL A 62 1.03 5.96 -10.17
CA VAL A 62 0.85 5.51 -8.78
C VAL A 62 1.23 6.60 -7.81
N ASP A 63 2.44 7.17 -7.95
CA ASP A 63 2.99 8.17 -7.02
C ASP A 63 2.64 9.60 -7.45
N ALA A 64 2.42 9.85 -8.74
CA ALA A 64 1.95 11.17 -9.20
C ALA A 64 0.56 11.48 -8.63
N HIS A 65 0.44 12.66 -8.06
CA HIS A 65 -0.84 13.24 -7.67
C HIS A 65 -1.18 14.38 -8.62
N ASN A 66 -2.17 14.15 -9.50
CA ASN A 66 -2.45 14.99 -10.67
C ASN A 66 -1.27 15.03 -11.65
N ASP A 67 -0.57 16.15 -11.72
CA ASP A 67 0.55 16.43 -12.63
C ASP A 67 1.89 16.54 -11.90
N SER A 68 1.91 16.19 -10.61
CA SER A 68 3.04 16.45 -9.74
C SER A 68 3.52 15.20 -9.04
N LEU A 69 4.85 15.07 -8.92
CA LEU A 69 5.54 14.00 -8.20
C LEU A 69 6.20 14.57 -6.95
N THR A 70 6.00 13.94 -5.80
CA THR A 70 6.57 14.37 -4.51
C THR A 70 7.52 13.32 -3.96
N GLY A 71 8.77 13.73 -3.70
CA GLY A 71 9.78 12.85 -3.10
C GLY A 71 9.42 12.43 -1.68
N VAL A 72 9.60 11.14 -1.37
CA VAL A 72 9.17 10.50 -0.12
C VAL A 72 9.83 11.12 1.13
N TYR A 73 11.12 11.46 1.05
CA TYR A 73 11.89 11.89 2.22
C TYR A 73 11.81 13.38 2.53
N SER A 74 11.93 14.23 1.51
CA SER A 74 11.99 15.68 1.68
C SER A 74 10.66 16.39 1.44
N GLY A 75 9.68 15.71 0.84
CA GLY A 75 8.47 16.36 0.32
C GLY A 75 8.75 17.30 -0.85
N TYR A 76 9.92 17.20 -1.49
CA TYR A 76 10.25 17.99 -2.68
C TYR A 76 9.32 17.60 -3.84
N THR A 77 8.56 18.57 -4.35
CA THR A 77 7.57 18.35 -5.41
C THR A 77 8.03 18.97 -6.73
N ILE A 78 7.84 18.23 -7.81
CA ILE A 78 8.08 18.67 -9.19
C ILE A 78 6.81 18.47 -10.01
N TYR A 79 6.65 19.28 -11.06
CA TYR A 79 5.73 18.97 -12.15
C TYR A 79 6.34 17.87 -13.02
N LEU A 80 5.56 16.84 -13.36
CA LEU A 80 5.95 15.73 -14.23
C LEU A 80 5.36 15.95 -15.63
N ASP A 81 6.20 16.16 -16.63
CA ASP A 81 5.75 16.44 -18.00
C ASP A 81 5.17 15.18 -18.66
N PRO A 82 3.86 15.13 -18.99
CA PRO A 82 3.24 13.94 -19.55
C PRO A 82 3.70 13.63 -20.98
N THR A 83 4.47 14.51 -21.62
CA THR A 83 5.05 14.31 -22.95
C THR A 83 6.44 13.68 -22.93
N GLN A 84 7.05 13.55 -21.74
CA GLN A 84 8.39 12.99 -21.54
C GLN A 84 8.34 11.61 -20.90
N ASP A 85 9.47 10.90 -20.94
CA ASP A 85 9.66 9.71 -20.14
C ASP A 85 9.65 10.09 -18.64
N PRO A 86 8.75 9.50 -17.82
CA PRO A 86 8.55 9.94 -16.44
C PRO A 86 9.81 9.87 -15.58
N THR A 87 10.61 8.81 -15.71
CA THR A 87 11.80 8.66 -14.87
C THR A 87 12.94 9.54 -15.33
N GLN A 88 13.06 9.81 -16.63
CA GLN A 88 14.05 10.75 -17.16
C GLN A 88 13.71 12.21 -16.80
N ASP A 89 12.44 12.61 -16.93
CA ASP A 89 11.99 13.95 -16.56
C ASP A 89 12.16 14.22 -15.06
N ALA A 90 11.74 13.25 -14.23
CA ALA A 90 11.95 13.33 -12.79
C ALA A 90 13.44 13.44 -12.42
N PHE A 91 14.30 12.63 -13.05
CA PHE A 91 15.73 12.66 -12.81
C PHE A 91 16.36 14.01 -13.20
N ALA A 92 15.97 14.57 -14.35
CA ALA A 92 16.41 15.90 -14.79
C ALA A 92 16.00 17.02 -13.81
N LYS A 93 14.93 16.80 -13.05
CA LYS A 93 14.41 17.70 -12.01
C LYS A 93 14.85 17.31 -10.59
N GLY A 94 15.77 16.36 -10.45
CA GLY A 94 16.41 16.02 -9.18
C GLY A 94 15.70 14.95 -8.33
N ILE A 95 14.76 14.20 -8.91
CA ILE A 95 14.12 13.04 -8.25
C ILE A 95 14.58 11.74 -8.91
N ASN A 96 15.13 10.82 -8.12
CA ASN A 96 15.46 9.45 -8.52
C ASN A 96 14.43 8.46 -7.95
N THR A 97 14.50 7.20 -8.40
CA THR A 97 13.70 6.12 -7.80
C THR A 97 14.30 5.76 -6.44
N GLU A 98 13.51 5.93 -5.38
CA GLU A 98 13.94 5.69 -4.01
C GLU A 98 13.93 4.20 -3.64
N HIS A 99 14.87 3.81 -2.77
CA HIS A 99 14.95 2.47 -2.19
C HIS A 99 14.41 2.46 -0.77
N THR A 100 13.08 2.55 -0.61
CA THR A 100 12.43 2.54 0.71
C THR A 100 12.80 1.32 1.54
N TYR A 101 12.98 0.16 0.88
CA TYR A 101 13.65 -0.99 1.47
C TYR A 101 15.09 -1.08 0.94
N PRO A 102 16.11 -1.08 1.81
CA PRO A 102 17.50 -1.13 1.39
C PRO A 102 17.80 -2.35 0.53
N ARG A 103 18.46 -2.10 -0.60
CA ARG A 103 19.03 -3.14 -1.44
C ARG A 103 20.47 -3.39 -1.02
N ALA A 104 20.90 -4.64 -0.91
CA ALA A 104 22.26 -5.00 -0.49
C ALA A 104 23.37 -4.37 -1.35
N PHE A 105 23.06 -4.09 -2.62
CA PHE A 105 23.92 -3.37 -3.56
C PHE A 105 23.03 -2.40 -4.32
N GLY A 106 23.17 -1.10 -4.02
CA GLY A 106 22.48 0.00 -4.70
C GLY A 106 22.67 -0.10 -6.20
#